data_AF-A0A6A6M613-F1
#
_entry.id   AF-A0A6A6M613-F1
#
_cell.length_a   1.000
_cell.length_b   1.000
_cell.length_c   1.000
_cell.angle_alpha   90.00
_cell.angle_beta   90.00
_cell.angle_gamma   90.00
#
_symmetry.space_group_name_H-M   'P 1'
#
loop_
_entity.id
_entity.type
_entity.pdbx_description
1 polymer ?
#
loop_
_entity_poly.entity_id
_entity_poly.type
_entity_poly.pdbx_seq_one_letter_code
_entity_poly.pdbx_strand_id
1 'polypeptide(L)'
;MVTMRLASRDHELSATKVSVSFGVVNLAGCWSGAMPVCHGAGGLAGQYRFGARSGASVVFLVIRKLAIGLEFENSFMKILNQLPLGILGVLLLFAGIELAMASKDMNTKEQSFVMLICVAVSLTGSSAALVLGVGFYLICY
;
A
#
# COMPACT_ATOMS: atom_id res chain seq x y z
N MET A 1 4.45 8.70 -7.95
CA MET A 1 3.33 9.52 -7.44
C MET A 1 3.03 10.79 -8.25
N VAL A 2 4.05 11.43 -8.84
CA VAL A 2 3.97 12.70 -9.62
C VAL A 2 2.97 12.69 -10.80
N THR A 3 2.61 11.51 -11.32
CA THR A 3 1.65 11.40 -12.46
C THR A 3 0.19 11.21 -12.07
N MET A 4 -0.12 10.97 -10.79
CA MET A 4 -1.50 10.90 -10.31
C MET A 4 -2.09 12.30 -10.02
N ARG A 5 -1.22 13.31 -9.83
CA ARG A 5 -1.59 14.71 -9.59
C ARG A 5 -2.35 15.39 -10.74
N LEU A 6 -2.32 14.82 -11.94
CA LEU A 6 -2.95 15.41 -13.13
C LEU A 6 -4.29 14.76 -13.52
N ALA A 7 -4.72 13.67 -12.84
CA ALA A 7 -5.85 12.85 -13.28
C ALA A 7 -7.08 12.88 -12.35
N SER A 8 -7.06 13.63 -11.25
CA SER A 8 -8.09 13.53 -10.19
C SER A 8 -9.17 14.61 -10.26
N ARG A 9 -9.72 14.93 -11.45
CA ARG A 9 -10.79 15.93 -11.53
C ARG A 9 -12.22 15.39 -11.70
N ASP A 10 -12.42 14.10 -12.00
CA ASP A 10 -13.73 13.69 -12.52
C ASP A 10 -14.45 12.55 -11.77
N HIS A 11 -13.86 11.89 -10.77
CA HIS A 11 -14.56 10.85 -9.98
C HIS A 11 -13.91 10.63 -8.60
N GLU A 12 -14.18 11.51 -7.63
CA GLU A 12 -13.71 11.39 -6.25
C GLU A 12 -14.31 10.12 -5.61
N LEU A 13 -13.50 9.07 -5.46
CA LEU A 13 -13.90 7.87 -4.73
C LEU A 13 -14.00 8.21 -3.24
N SER A 14 -15.18 8.03 -2.67
CA SER A 14 -15.41 8.24 -1.23
C SER A 14 -14.49 7.36 -0.40
N ALA A 15 -13.70 7.99 0.48
CA ALA A 15 -12.78 7.31 1.40
C ALA A 15 -13.50 6.23 2.23
N THR A 16 -14.75 6.49 2.62
CA THR A 16 -15.60 5.53 3.36
C THR A 16 -15.89 4.27 2.56
N LYS A 17 -16.16 4.39 1.25
CA LYS A 17 -16.42 3.21 0.40
C LYS A 17 -15.18 2.35 0.28
N VAL A 18 -14.02 2.98 0.10
CA VAL A 18 -12.73 2.28 0.02
C VAL A 18 -12.40 1.60 1.35
N SER A 19 -12.52 2.32 2.48
CA SER A 19 -12.21 1.76 3.79
C SER A 19 -13.14 0.60 4.18
N VAL A 20 -14.44 0.69 3.91
CA VAL A 20 -15.40 -0.41 4.15
C VAL A 20 -15.05 -1.62 3.30
N SER A 21 -14.70 -1.42 2.03
CA SER A 21 -14.36 -2.52 1.11
C SER A 21 -13.14 -3.32 1.60
N PHE A 22 -12.04 -2.64 1.92
CA PHE A 22 -10.85 -3.30 2.46
C PHE A 22 -11.05 -3.80 3.89
N GLY A 23 -11.91 -3.17 4.69
CA GLY A 23 -12.30 -3.67 6.01
C GLY A 23 -12.98 -5.04 5.93
N VAL A 24 -13.92 -5.21 5.00
CA VAL A 24 -14.59 -6.51 4.77
C VAL A 24 -13.60 -7.57 4.28
N VAL A 25 -12.71 -7.22 3.35
CA VAL A 25 -11.68 -8.15 2.84
C VAL A 25 -10.72 -8.60 3.95
N ASN A 26 -10.29 -7.69 4.81
CA ASN A 26 -9.42 -8.03 5.94
C ASN A 26 -10.15 -8.88 6.98
N LEU A 27 -11.40 -8.56 7.33
CA LEU A 27 -12.22 -9.35 8.25
C LEU A 27 -12.38 -10.79 7.75
N ALA A 28 -12.66 -10.97 6.45
CA ALA A 28 -12.73 -12.28 5.84
C ALA A 28 -11.36 -13.01 5.84
N GLY A 29 -10.28 -12.28 5.58
CA GLY A 29 -8.90 -12.82 5.57
C GLY A 29 -8.37 -13.21 6.94
N CYS A 30 -8.81 -12.54 8.02
CA CYS A 30 -8.38 -12.82 9.40
C CYS A 30 -8.64 -14.27 9.80
N TRP A 31 -9.78 -14.84 9.40
CA TRP A 31 -10.12 -16.23 9.70
C TRP A 31 -9.13 -17.23 9.06
N SER A 32 -8.50 -16.85 7.97
CA SER A 32 -7.59 -17.71 7.18
C SER A 32 -6.11 -17.41 7.44
N GLY A 33 -5.77 -16.63 8.47
CA GLY A 33 -4.38 -16.26 8.77
C GLY A 33 -3.74 -15.35 7.72
N ALA A 34 -4.54 -14.63 6.92
CA ALA A 34 -4.03 -13.73 5.89
C ALA A 34 -3.37 -12.48 6.52
N MET A 35 -2.26 -12.04 5.92
CA MET A 35 -1.63 -10.75 6.25
C MET A 35 -2.60 -9.61 5.91
N PRO A 36 -2.72 -8.55 6.74
CA PRO A 36 -3.61 -7.43 6.44
C PRO A 36 -3.20 -6.73 5.14
N VAL A 37 -4.20 -6.39 4.34
CA VAL A 37 -4.04 -5.76 3.02
C VAL A 37 -4.71 -4.38 2.97
N CYS A 38 -4.16 -3.51 2.13
CA CYS A 38 -4.69 -2.17 1.89
C CYS A 38 -4.88 -1.94 0.39
N HIS A 39 -5.16 -0.69 0.00
CA HIS A 39 -5.52 -0.36 -1.38
C HIS A 39 -4.44 -0.66 -2.43
N GLY A 40 -3.16 -0.67 -2.05
CA GLY A 40 -2.07 -1.02 -2.98
C GLY A 40 -1.97 -0.07 -4.19
N ALA A 41 -2.13 1.23 -3.96
CA ALA A 41 -2.23 2.26 -5.00
C ALA A 41 -1.05 2.26 -6.00
N GLY A 42 0.17 1.97 -5.55
CA GLY A 42 1.35 1.92 -6.42
C GLY A 42 1.27 0.83 -7.49
N GLY A 43 0.79 -0.37 -7.12
CA GLY A 43 0.62 -1.48 -8.07
C GLY A 43 -0.50 -1.21 -9.08
N LEU A 44 -1.60 -0.62 -8.61
CA LEU A 44 -2.72 -0.19 -9.46
C LEU A 44 -2.31 0.92 -10.44
N ALA A 45 -1.50 1.89 -9.99
CA ALA A 45 -0.95 2.92 -10.87
C ALA A 45 -0.04 2.31 -11.95
N GLY A 46 0.74 1.27 -11.60
CA GLY A 46 1.51 0.47 -12.56
C GLY A 46 0.62 -0.20 -13.60
N GLN A 47 -0.43 -0.91 -13.16
CA GLN A 47 -1.41 -1.52 -14.07
C GLN A 47 -2.03 -0.50 -15.02
N TYR A 48 -2.39 0.67 -14.50
CA TYR A 48 -2.95 1.76 -15.31
C TYR A 48 -1.95 2.30 -16.34
N ARG A 49 -0.65 2.42 -15.99
CA ARG A 49 0.43 2.78 -16.92
C ARG A 49 0.63 1.73 -18.01
N PHE A 50 0.45 0.45 -17.70
CA PHE A 50 0.51 -0.65 -18.66
C PHE A 50 -0.78 -0.81 -19.49
N GLY A 51 -1.73 0.13 -19.41
CA GLY A 51 -2.93 0.14 -20.25
C GLY A 51 -4.17 -0.48 -19.61
N ALA A 52 -4.14 -0.89 -18.34
CA ALA A 52 -5.36 -1.32 -17.66
C ALA A 52 -6.34 -0.15 -17.50
N ARG A 53 -7.60 -0.37 -17.83
CA ARG A 53 -8.69 0.63 -17.76
C ARG A 53 -9.92 0.14 -16.98
N SER A 54 -9.92 -1.11 -16.55
CA SER A 54 -11.01 -1.71 -15.77
C SER A 54 -10.48 -2.55 -14.60
N GLY A 55 -11.35 -2.77 -13.60
CA GLY A 55 -11.05 -3.64 -12.46
C GLY A 55 -10.84 -5.12 -12.84
N ALA A 56 -11.21 -5.53 -14.06
CA ALA A 56 -11.01 -6.89 -14.56
C ALA A 56 -9.52 -7.28 -14.58
N SER A 57 -8.62 -6.32 -14.80
CA SER A 57 -7.17 -6.53 -14.72
C SER A 57 -6.74 -7.03 -13.34
N VAL A 58 -7.31 -6.45 -12.28
CA VAL A 58 -7.00 -6.82 -10.89
C VAL A 58 -7.55 -8.21 -10.57
N VAL A 59 -8.78 -8.50 -10.99
CA VAL A 59 -9.40 -9.83 -10.80
C VAL A 59 -8.58 -10.91 -11.51
N PHE A 60 -8.15 -10.65 -12.75
CA PHE A 60 -7.31 -11.58 -13.51
C PHE A 60 -5.96 -11.83 -12.82
N LEU A 61 -5.33 -10.78 -12.27
CA LEU A 61 -4.10 -10.95 -11.50
C LEU A 61 -4.30 -11.85 -10.28
N VAL A 62 -5.37 -11.66 -9.53
CA VAL A 62 -5.66 -12.45 -8.32
C VAL A 62 -5.90 -13.91 -8.69
N ILE A 63 -6.73 -14.17 -9.70
CA ILE A 63 -7.00 -15.53 -10.20
C ILE A 63 -5.70 -16.21 -10.66
N ARG A 64 -4.89 -15.51 -11.46
CA ARG A 64 -3.63 -16.09 -11.95
C ARG A 64 -2.64 -16.34 -10.82
N LYS A 65 -2.54 -15.45 -9.84
CA LYS A 65 -1.67 -15.64 -8.68
C LYS A 65 -2.13 -16.81 -7.82
N LEU A 66 -3.44 -17.00 -7.68
CA LEU A 66 -4.01 -18.15 -6.97
C LEU A 66 -3.74 -19.47 -7.72
N ALA A 67 -3.94 -19.49 -9.05
CA ALA A 67 -3.64 -20.67 -9.87
C ALA A 67 -2.17 -21.08 -9.73
N ILE A 68 -1.23 -20.13 -9.86
CA ILE A 68 0.20 -20.39 -9.66
C ILE A 68 0.49 -20.88 -8.24
N GLY A 69 -0.17 -20.31 -7.23
CA GLY A 69 -0.01 -20.74 -5.83
C GLY A 69 -0.45 -22.19 -5.59
N LEU A 70 -1.57 -22.61 -6.21
CA LEU A 70 -2.12 -23.95 -6.05
C LEU A 70 -1.37 -24.99 -6.90
N GLU A 71 -0.94 -24.66 -8.11
CA GLU A 71 -0.29 -25.60 -9.03
C GLU A 71 1.23 -25.70 -8.80
N PHE A 72 1.89 -24.64 -8.33
CA PHE A 72 3.35 -24.49 -8.35
C PHE A 72 3.97 -24.11 -7.00
N GLU A 73 3.31 -24.38 -5.87
CA GLU A 73 3.74 -23.99 -4.52
C GLU A 73 5.25 -24.23 -4.25
N ASN A 74 5.70 -25.49 -4.38
CA ASN A 74 7.05 -25.89 -4.00
C ASN A 74 8.14 -25.38 -4.99
N SER A 75 7.79 -25.25 -6.27
CA SER A 75 8.71 -24.78 -7.31
C SER A 75 8.84 -23.26 -7.29
N PHE A 76 7.74 -22.54 -7.01
CA PHE A 76 7.73 -21.09 -6.90
C PHE A 76 8.55 -20.62 -5.69
N MET A 77 8.42 -21.27 -4.54
CA MET A 77 9.24 -20.96 -3.36
C MET A 77 10.74 -21.14 -3.60
N LYS A 78 11.15 -22.13 -4.40
CA LYS A 78 12.57 -22.31 -4.79
C LYS A 78 13.08 -21.14 -5.64
N ILE A 79 12.28 -20.67 -6.59
CA ILE A 79 12.62 -19.51 -7.43
C ILE A 79 12.71 -18.24 -6.58
N LEU A 80 11.78 -18.03 -5.66
CA LEU A 80 11.81 -16.87 -4.76
C LEU A 80 13.04 -16.86 -3.85
N ASN A 81 13.49 -18.04 -3.38
CA ASN A 81 14.71 -18.14 -2.57
C ASN A 81 16.00 -17.87 -3.36
N GLN A 82 15.96 -17.90 -4.70
CA GLN A 82 17.11 -17.52 -5.53
C GLN A 82 17.17 -16.01 -5.80
N LEU A 83 16.17 -15.23 -5.41
CA LEU A 83 16.22 -13.77 -5.54
C LEU A 83 17.28 -13.20 -4.59
N PRO A 84 18.32 -12.53 -5.10
CA PRO A 84 19.33 -11.92 -4.25
C PRO A 84 18.70 -10.79 -3.43
N LEU A 85 18.99 -10.79 -2.13
CA LEU A 85 18.48 -9.80 -1.17
C LEU A 85 18.73 -8.35 -1.61
N GLY A 86 19.81 -8.10 -2.36
CA GLY A 86 20.12 -6.78 -2.91
C GLY A 86 19.05 -6.24 -3.85
N ILE A 87 18.46 -7.06 -4.73
CA ILE A 87 17.40 -6.61 -5.65
C ILE A 87 16.14 -6.24 -4.86
N LEU A 88 15.78 -7.07 -3.87
CA LEU A 88 14.64 -6.80 -3.00
C LEU A 88 14.85 -5.49 -2.21
N GLY A 89 16.04 -5.27 -1.67
CA GLY A 89 16.40 -4.04 -0.97
C GLY A 89 16.29 -2.79 -1.85
N VAL A 90 16.79 -2.84 -3.09
CA VAL A 90 16.71 -1.71 -4.03
C VAL A 90 15.25 -1.41 -4.41
N LEU A 91 14.44 -2.43 -4.66
CA LEU A 91 13.00 -2.28 -4.95
C LEU A 91 12.27 -1.62 -3.77
N LEU A 92 12.55 -2.07 -2.54
CA LEU A 92 11.97 -1.49 -1.33
C LEU A 92 12.44 -0.06 -1.11
N LEU A 93 13.72 0.24 -1.35
CA LEU A 93 14.28 1.58 -1.22
C LEU A 93 13.62 2.55 -2.21
N PHE A 94 13.44 2.14 -3.46
CA PHE A 94 12.75 2.97 -4.46
C PHE A 94 11.27 3.20 -4.08
N ALA A 95 10.57 2.16 -3.62
CA ALA A 95 9.20 2.29 -3.13
C ALA A 95 9.11 3.24 -1.92
N GLY A 96 10.08 3.16 -0.99
CA GLY A 96 10.19 4.05 0.16
C GLY A 96 10.45 5.50 -0.25
N ILE A 97 11.33 5.75 -1.22
CA ILE A 97 11.59 7.09 -1.77
C ILE A 97 10.33 7.65 -2.44
N GLU A 98 9.64 6.86 -3.28
CA GLU A 98 8.37 7.28 -3.90
C GLU A 98 7.31 7.66 -2.85
N LEU A 99 7.24 6.91 -1.74
CA LEU A 99 6.34 7.23 -0.63
C LEU A 99 6.78 8.50 0.12
N ALA A 100 8.08 8.66 0.38
CA ALA A 100 8.63 9.85 1.05
C ALA A 100 8.49 11.12 0.22
N MET A 101 8.45 11.04 -1.12
CA MET A 101 8.18 12.19 -1.98
C MET A 101 6.75 12.73 -1.82
N ALA A 102 5.81 11.92 -1.34
CA ALA A 102 4.44 12.37 -1.04
C ALA A 102 4.41 13.45 0.06
N SER A 103 5.42 13.46 0.93
CA SER A 103 5.60 14.47 1.98
C SER A 103 5.69 15.90 1.46
N LYS A 104 6.08 16.08 0.19
CA LYS A 104 6.18 17.40 -0.46
C LYS A 104 4.79 18.04 -0.68
N ASP A 105 3.72 17.28 -0.50
CA ASP A 105 2.36 17.71 -0.78
C ASP A 105 1.68 18.30 0.47
N MET A 106 2.42 18.38 1.58
CA MET A 106 1.97 18.96 2.83
C MET A 106 2.05 20.49 2.77
N ASN A 107 0.89 21.15 2.83
CA ASN A 107 0.78 22.60 2.66
C ASN A 107 0.87 23.39 3.97
N THR A 108 0.80 22.74 5.14
CA THR A 108 0.84 23.41 6.45
C THR A 108 1.92 22.84 7.38
N LYS A 109 2.30 23.63 8.38
CA LYS A 109 3.35 23.27 9.35
C LYS A 109 2.89 22.13 10.26
N GLU A 110 1.63 22.15 10.65
CA GLU A 110 0.97 21.16 11.51
C GLU A 110 0.95 19.79 10.81
N GLN A 111 0.56 19.76 9.54
CA GLN A 111 0.54 18.56 8.71
C GLN A 111 1.95 17.95 8.59
N SER A 112 2.96 18.79 8.33
CA SER A 112 4.35 18.34 8.23
C SER A 112 4.88 17.78 9.55
N PHE A 113 4.52 18.40 10.68
CA PHE A 113 4.90 17.94 12.01
C PHE A 113 4.28 16.57 12.35
N VAL A 114 2.99 16.38 12.06
CA VAL A 114 2.29 15.10 12.26
C VAL A 114 2.93 13.98 11.44
N MET A 115 3.30 14.27 10.18
CA MET A 115 3.96 13.30 9.31
C MET A 115 5.36 12.92 9.82
N LEU A 116 6.17 13.88 10.29
CA LEU A 116 7.48 13.60 10.89
C LEU A 116 7.38 12.73 12.15
N ILE A 117 6.42 13.01 13.04
CA ILE A 117 6.16 12.18 14.21
C ILE A 117 5.75 10.77 13.78
N CYS A 118 4.83 10.64 12.82
CA CYS A 118 4.39 9.34 12.32
C CYS A 118 5.56 8.49 11.78
N VAL A 119 6.47 9.11 11.02
CA VAL A 119 7.69 8.44 10.52
C VAL A 119 8.61 8.04 11.68
N ALA A 120 8.86 8.94 12.64
CA ALA A 120 9.73 8.66 13.79
C ALA A 120 9.20 7.49 14.63
N VAL A 121 7.88 7.43 14.87
CA VAL A 121 7.27 6.32 15.62
C VAL A 121 7.22 5.03 14.78
N SER A 122 7.04 5.11 13.46
CA SER A 122 7.06 3.92 12.60
C SER A 122 8.43 3.24 12.55
N LEU A 123 9.52 4.00 12.72
CA LEU A 123 10.90 3.47 12.76
C LEU A 123 11.21 2.65 14.02
N THR A 124 10.45 2.81 15.11
CA THR A 124 10.64 2.02 16.35
C THR A 124 10.01 0.63 16.28
N GLY A 125 9.40 0.27 15.14
CA GLY A 125 8.97 -1.10 14.86
C GLY A 125 7.69 -1.54 15.58
N SER A 126 6.95 -0.62 16.21
CA SER A 126 5.73 -0.96 16.95
C SER A 126 4.47 -0.68 16.13
N SER A 127 3.51 -1.62 16.17
CA SER A 127 2.12 -1.42 15.70
C SER A 127 1.42 -0.23 16.40
N ALA A 128 2.02 0.34 17.45
CA ALA A 128 1.60 1.55 18.15
C ALA A 128 1.78 2.85 17.34
N ALA A 129 2.51 2.86 16.22
CA ALA A 129 2.73 4.07 15.41
C ALA A 129 1.43 4.70 14.88
N LEU A 130 0.45 3.86 14.54
CA LEU A 130 -0.87 4.31 14.09
C LEU A 130 -1.72 4.88 15.24
N VAL A 131 -1.60 4.30 16.44
CA VAL A 131 -2.38 4.72 17.62
C VAL A 131 -1.86 6.05 18.18
N LEU A 132 -0.53 6.24 18.22
CA LEU A 132 0.08 7.47 18.71
C LEU A 132 -0.03 8.64 17.72
N GLY A 133 0.08 8.39 16.41
CA GLY A 133 -0.10 9.43 15.40
C GLY A 133 -1.52 10.01 15.38
N VAL A 134 -2.54 9.14 15.48
CA VAL A 134 -3.95 9.55 15.59
C VAL A 134 -4.22 10.20 16.95
N GLY A 135 -3.67 9.65 18.04
CA GLY A 135 -3.80 10.21 19.38
C GLY A 135 -3.20 11.62 19.51
N PHE A 136 -2.03 11.87 18.91
CA PHE A 136 -1.39 13.20 18.95
C PHE A 136 -2.13 14.22 18.07
N TYR A 137 -2.65 13.80 16.91
CA TYR A 137 -3.49 14.65 16.07
C TYR A 137 -4.79 15.09 16.79
N LEU A 138 -5.41 14.19 17.56
CA LEU A 138 -6.59 14.45 18.40
C LEU A 138 -6.30 15.29 19.67
N ILE A 139 -5.05 15.39 20.10
CA ILE A 139 -4.63 16.21 21.25
C ILE A 139 -4.27 17.63 20.81
N CYS A 140 -3.77 17.78 19.58
CA CYS A 140 -3.37 19.07 19.03
C CYS A 140 -4.49 19.83 18.30
N TYR A 141 -5.68 19.26 18.15
CA TYR A 141 -6.87 19.86 17.52
C TYR A 141 -8.08 19.67 18.41
#